data_AF-A0A6B0GSM6-F1
#
_entry.id   AF-A0A6B0GSM6-F1
#
_cell.length_a   1.000
_cell.length_b   1.000
_cell.length_c   1.000
_cell.angle_alpha   90.00
_cell.angle_beta   90.00
_cell.angle_gamma   90.00
#
_symmetry.space_group_name_H-M   'P 1'
#
loop_
_entity.id
_entity.type
_entity.pdbx_description
1 polymer ?
#
loop_
_entity_poly.entity_id
_entity_poly.type
_entity_poly.pdbx_seq_one_letter_code
_entity_poly.pdbx_strand_id
1 'polypeptide(L)'
;MTQNHSYDTPQRGATNWDVPLNGNFEALDTDVEIRDRDTNKGNYEPKRGSKFLATDTKNVYLGDGSQWQFFATMGGIEGRIFVQSSEPNGSEGDVWIDTS
;
A
#
# COMPACT_ATOMS: atom_id res chain seq x y z
N MET A 1 -16.97 -0.36 -16.13
CA MET A 1 -16.53 -0.05 -14.76
C MET A 1 -15.30 -0.88 -14.45
N THR A 2 -14.33 -0.31 -13.75
CA THR A 2 -13.19 -1.07 -13.24
C THR A 2 -13.64 -1.89 -12.04
N GLN A 3 -13.17 -3.14 -11.91
CA GLN A 3 -13.63 -4.04 -10.83
C GLN A 3 -13.13 -3.62 -9.44
N ASN A 4 -12.03 -2.86 -9.40
CA ASN A 4 -11.31 -2.59 -8.15
C ASN A 4 -11.64 -1.24 -7.52
N HIS A 5 -12.03 -0.23 -8.32
CA HIS A 5 -12.07 1.17 -7.85
C HIS A 5 -13.35 1.93 -8.20
N SER A 6 -14.36 1.27 -8.78
CA SER A 6 -15.69 1.86 -9.04
C SER A 6 -15.69 3.24 -9.72
N TYR A 7 -14.65 3.56 -10.50
CA TYR A 7 -14.52 4.85 -11.16
C TYR A 7 -15.66 5.10 -12.15
N ASP A 8 -16.09 6.35 -12.20
CA ASP A 8 -17.14 6.78 -13.11
C ASP A 8 -16.66 6.72 -14.56
N THR A 9 -17.54 6.25 -15.43
CA THR A 9 -17.29 6.27 -16.89
C THR A 9 -18.33 7.20 -17.51
N PRO A 10 -17.93 8.37 -18.05
CA PRO A 10 -18.86 9.29 -18.68
C PRO A 10 -19.64 8.62 -19.81
N GLN A 11 -20.93 8.93 -19.92
CA GLN A 11 -21.72 8.48 -21.07
C GLN A 11 -21.20 9.11 -22.36
N ARG A 12 -21.23 8.34 -23.45
CA ARG A 12 -20.85 8.85 -24.76
C ARG A 12 -21.72 10.06 -25.12
N GLY A 13 -21.06 11.18 -25.46
CA GLY A 13 -21.74 12.42 -25.84
C GLY A 13 -22.07 13.36 -24.67
N ALA A 14 -21.71 13.01 -23.43
CA ALA A 14 -21.78 13.94 -22.31
C ALA A 14 -20.85 15.15 -22.55
N THR A 15 -21.37 16.37 -22.34
CA THR A 15 -20.61 17.62 -22.51
C THR A 15 -19.89 18.05 -21.23
N ASN A 16 -20.35 17.58 -20.08
CA ASN A 16 -19.79 17.79 -18.74
C ASN A 16 -18.96 16.59 -18.27
N TRP A 17 -18.22 15.98 -19.18
CA TRP A 17 -17.39 14.80 -18.91
C TRP A 17 -16.25 15.09 -17.92
N ASP A 18 -15.88 16.36 -17.76
CA ASP A 18 -14.84 16.84 -16.87
C ASP A 18 -15.19 16.59 -15.39
N VAL A 19 -16.46 16.73 -15.01
CA VAL A 19 -16.92 16.53 -13.62
C VAL A 19 -16.62 15.12 -13.09
N PRO A 20 -17.10 14.02 -13.71
CA PRO A 20 -16.78 12.67 -13.25
C PRO A 20 -15.30 12.32 -13.40
N LEU A 21 -14.60 12.88 -14.40
CA LEU A 21 -13.15 12.63 -14.54
C LEU A 21 -12.34 13.26 -13.42
N ASN A 22 -12.64 14.50 -13.04
CA ASN A 22 -11.95 15.17 -11.93
C ASN A 22 -12.15 14.40 -10.62
N GLY A 23 -13.37 13.90 -10.36
CA GLY A 23 -13.63 13.02 -9.21
C GLY A 23 -12.82 11.73 -9.25
N ASN A 24 -12.69 11.09 -10.42
CA ASN A 24 -11.83 9.91 -10.57
C ASN A 24 -10.35 10.23 -10.29
N PHE A 25 -9.84 11.39 -10.72
CA PHE A 25 -8.46 11.78 -10.47
C PHE A 25 -8.19 12.03 -8.97
N GLU A 26 -9.13 12.65 -8.27
CA GLU A 26 -9.03 12.81 -6.81
C GLU A 26 -9.07 11.46 -6.07
N ALA A 27 -9.87 10.50 -6.55
CA ALA A 27 -9.91 9.16 -5.99
C ALA A 27 -8.60 8.39 -6.28
N LEU A 28 -8.04 8.51 -7.48
CA LEU A 28 -6.77 7.88 -7.88
C LEU A 28 -5.60 8.27 -6.95
N ASP A 29 -5.55 9.51 -6.47
CA ASP A 29 -4.54 10.01 -5.53
C ASP A 29 -4.51 9.24 -4.19
N THR A 30 -5.62 8.58 -3.83
CA THR A 30 -5.74 7.78 -2.60
C THR A 30 -5.70 6.28 -2.89
N ASP A 31 -6.36 5.87 -3.96
CA ASP A 31 -6.60 4.47 -4.30
C ASP A 31 -5.39 3.76 -4.92
N VAL A 32 -4.50 4.50 -5.57
CA VAL A 32 -3.30 3.95 -6.21
C VAL A 32 -2.12 4.06 -5.26
N GLU A 33 -1.52 2.90 -4.95
CA GLU A 33 -0.31 2.84 -4.13
C GLU A 33 0.86 3.52 -4.83
N ILE A 34 1.55 4.40 -4.08
CA ILE A 34 2.80 5.02 -4.50
C ILE A 34 3.96 4.07 -4.15
N ARG A 35 4.88 3.87 -5.10
CA ARG A 35 6.07 3.03 -4.93
C ARG A 35 7.31 3.80 -5.34
N ASP A 36 8.19 4.07 -4.38
CA ASP A 36 9.48 4.74 -4.63
C ASP A 36 10.49 4.41 -3.50
N ARG A 37 11.64 5.07 -3.44
CA ARG A 37 12.59 5.00 -2.32
C ARG A 37 12.06 5.74 -1.10
N ASP A 38 12.39 5.27 0.10
CA ASP A 38 11.92 5.91 1.36
C ASP A 38 12.31 7.40 1.43
N THR A 39 13.49 7.76 0.93
CA THR A 39 13.98 9.14 0.88
C THR A 39 13.11 10.08 0.05
N ASN A 40 12.38 9.54 -0.94
CA ASN A 40 11.54 10.31 -1.85
C ASN A 40 10.11 10.48 -1.34
N LYS A 41 9.74 9.87 -0.21
CA LYS A 41 8.38 9.91 0.36
C LYS A 41 7.86 11.35 0.56
N GLY A 42 8.75 12.29 0.85
CA GLY A 42 8.41 13.72 0.98
C GLY A 42 8.02 14.41 -0.32
N ASN A 43 8.21 13.78 -1.48
CA ASN A 43 7.82 14.32 -2.79
C ASN A 43 6.33 14.09 -3.10
N TYR A 44 5.62 13.36 -2.24
CA TYR A 44 4.22 12.97 -2.43
C TYR A 44 3.36 13.50 -1.28
N GLU A 45 2.18 14.00 -1.62
CA GLU A 45 1.22 14.54 -0.65
C GLU A 45 0.55 13.39 0.13
N PRO A 46 0.58 13.39 1.48
CA PRO A 46 -0.02 12.34 2.30
C PRO A 46 -1.54 12.49 2.41
N LYS A 47 -2.28 12.24 1.33
CA LYS A 47 -3.75 12.21 1.34
C LYS A 47 -4.26 11.18 2.35
N ARG A 48 -5.41 11.46 2.98
CA ARG A 48 -5.97 10.53 3.96
C ARG A 48 -6.34 9.21 3.29
N GLY A 49 -5.74 8.12 3.75
CA GLY A 49 -5.96 6.77 3.22
C GLY A 49 -5.01 6.37 2.09
N SER A 50 -4.17 7.27 1.59
CA SER A 50 -3.18 6.91 0.57
C SER A 50 -2.08 6.04 1.17
N LYS A 51 -1.41 5.28 0.31
CA LYS A 51 -0.36 4.33 0.70
C LYS A 51 0.92 4.60 -0.05
N PHE A 52 2.03 4.65 0.69
CA PHE A 52 3.38 4.70 0.14
C PHE A 52 4.15 3.44 0.55
N LEU A 53 4.68 2.71 -0.43
CA LEU A 53 5.61 1.61 -0.23
C LEU A 53 7.03 2.07 -0.60
N ALA A 54 7.89 2.17 0.40
CA ALA A 54 9.32 2.31 0.23
C ALA A 54 9.89 0.99 -0.31
N THR A 55 10.29 0.97 -1.57
CA THR A 55 10.71 -0.25 -2.29
C THR A 55 12.08 -0.76 -1.86
N ASP A 56 12.90 0.10 -1.25
CA ASP A 56 14.25 -0.19 -0.75
C ASP A 56 14.24 -0.69 0.70
N THR A 57 13.52 -0.01 1.59
CA THR A 57 13.42 -0.40 3.02
C THR A 57 12.27 -1.37 3.29
N LYS A 58 11.36 -1.54 2.33
CA LYS A 58 10.08 -2.27 2.45
C LYS A 58 9.12 -1.64 3.47
N ASN A 59 9.40 -0.41 3.93
CA ASN A 59 8.51 0.31 4.83
C ASN A 59 7.23 0.73 4.10
N VAL A 60 6.10 0.52 4.75
CA VAL A 60 4.78 0.94 4.32
C VAL A 60 4.34 2.09 5.20
N TYR A 61 3.84 3.15 4.56
CA TYR A 61 3.30 4.32 5.22
C TYR A 61 1.86 4.57 4.77
N LEU A 62 1.03 5.09 5.68
CA LEU A 62 -0.34 5.52 5.40
C LEU A 62 -0.44 7.03 5.58
N GLY A 63 -1.05 7.72 4.61
CA GLY A 63 -1.33 9.14 4.71
C GLY A 63 -2.54 9.41 5.61
N ASP A 64 -2.44 10.41 6.50
CA ASP A 64 -3.55 10.83 7.37
C ASP A 64 -4.27 12.11 6.90
N GLY A 65 -3.78 12.70 5.80
CA GLY A 65 -4.18 14.02 5.28
C GLY A 65 -3.13 15.11 5.52
N SER A 66 -2.07 14.83 6.28
CA SER A 66 -1.04 15.80 6.68
C SER A 66 0.37 15.21 6.78
N GLN A 67 0.48 13.94 7.15
CA GLN A 67 1.74 13.26 7.40
C GLN A 67 1.67 11.82 6.87
N TRP A 68 2.82 11.30 6.48
CA TRP A 68 3.01 9.87 6.22
C TRP A 68 3.31 9.15 7.53
N GLN A 69 2.37 8.34 8.00
CA GLN A 69 2.51 7.55 9.23
C GLN A 69 3.12 6.19 8.91
N PHE A 70 4.19 5.81 9.61
CA PHE A 70 4.72 4.46 9.50
C PHE A 70 3.66 3.45 9.92
N PHE A 71 3.46 2.43 9.09
CA PHE A 71 2.47 1.39 9.33
C PHE A 71 3.12 0.04 9.60
N ALA A 72 4.02 -0.40 8.71
CA ALA A 72 4.68 -1.70 8.83
C ALA A 72 5.93 -1.77 7.95
N THR A 73 6.77 -2.76 8.16
CA THR A 73 7.78 -3.19 7.19
C THR A 73 7.31 -4.49 6.54
N MET A 74 7.18 -4.50 5.20
CA MET A 74 6.79 -5.70 4.46
C MET A 74 7.89 -6.76 4.54
N GLY A 75 7.53 -7.95 5.03
CA GLY A 75 8.49 -9.04 5.20
C GLY A 75 9.56 -8.71 6.24
N GLY A 76 9.16 -8.16 7.41
CA GLY A 76 10.03 -7.71 8.51
C GLY A 76 10.93 -8.77 9.16
N ILE A 77 10.99 -9.97 8.57
CA ILE A 77 11.95 -11.03 8.80
C ILE A 77 12.31 -11.58 7.42
N GLU A 78 13.60 -11.79 7.16
CA GLU A 78 14.03 -12.36 5.88
C GLU A 78 13.63 -13.84 5.76
N GLY A 79 13.46 -14.53 6.89
CA GLY A 79 12.95 -15.90 6.96
C GLY A 79 11.46 -16.04 7.22
N ARG A 80 11.00 -17.28 7.37
CA ARG A 80 9.61 -17.67 7.65
C ARG A 80 9.34 -17.73 9.14
N ILE A 81 8.08 -17.54 9.53
CA ILE A 81 7.60 -17.88 10.88
C ILE A 81 6.95 -19.26 10.84
N PHE A 82 7.46 -20.17 11.65
CA PHE A 82 6.82 -21.44 11.94
C PHE A 82 6.17 -21.38 13.32
N VAL A 83 4.91 -21.79 13.43
CA VAL A 83 4.18 -21.86 14.70
C VAL A 83 3.59 -23.27 14.82
N GLN A 84 4.30 -24.15 15.53
CA GLN A 84 3.98 -25.57 15.62
C GLN A 84 4.74 -26.23 16.77
N SER A 85 4.25 -27.38 17.25
CA SER A 85 4.83 -28.11 18.40
C SER A 85 6.02 -29.03 18.06
N SER A 86 6.49 -29.01 16.81
CA SER A 86 7.61 -29.85 16.35
C SER A 86 8.58 -29.02 15.54
N GLU A 87 9.88 -29.25 15.74
CA GLU A 87 10.93 -28.47 15.08
C GLU A 87 10.79 -28.52 13.55
N PRO A 88 10.61 -27.37 12.88
CA PRO A 88 10.59 -27.30 11.43
C PRO A 88 12.00 -27.47 10.87
N ASN A 89 12.09 -27.94 9.62
CA ASN A 89 13.33 -27.85 8.87
C ASN A 89 13.52 -26.40 8.36
N GLY A 90 14.02 -25.54 9.24
CA GLY A 90 14.25 -24.11 8.98
C GLY A 90 15.62 -23.80 8.38
N SER A 91 15.72 -22.61 7.80
CA SER A 91 16.96 -21.99 7.33
C SER A 91 17.38 -20.86 8.28
N GLU A 92 18.63 -20.39 8.16
CA GLU A 92 19.07 -19.18 8.86
C GLU A 92 18.15 -17.98 8.54
N GLY A 93 17.72 -17.27 9.58
CA GLY A 93 16.74 -16.17 9.49
C GLY A 93 15.29 -16.57 9.72
N ASP A 94 14.98 -17.88 9.74
CA ASP A 94 13.65 -18.37 10.13
C ASP A 94 13.43 -18.27 11.64
N VAL A 95 12.18 -18.08 12.06
CA VAL A 95 11.75 -18.04 13.46
C VAL A 95 10.79 -19.20 13.70
N TRP A 96 11.08 -20.04 14.70
CA TRP A 96 10.15 -21.08 15.16
C TRP A 96 9.62 -20.75 16.56
N ILE A 97 8.30 -20.71 16.69
CA ILE A 97 7.58 -20.63 17.97
C ILE A 97 7.06 -22.03 18.29
N ASP A 98 7.66 -22.65 19.30
CA ASP A 98 7.20 -23.92 19.86
C ASP A 98 5.91 -23.70 20.66
N THR A 99 4.94 -24.58 20.45
CA THR A 99 3.60 -24.53 21.08
C THR A 99 3.30 -25.78 21.91
N SER A 100 4.31 -26.59 22.22
CA SER A 100 4.18 -27.79 23.06
C SER A 100 4.03 -27.49 24.56
#